data_AF-A0A265UZD5-F1
#
_entry.id   AF-A0A265UZD5-F1
#
_cell.length_a   1.000
_cell.length_b   1.000
_cell.length_c   1.000
_cell.angle_alpha   90.00
_cell.angle_beta   90.00
_cell.angle_gamma   90.00
#
_symmetry.space_group_name_H-M   'P 1'
#
loop_
_entity.id
_entity.type
_entity.pdbx_description
1 polymer ?
#
loop_
_entity_poly.entity_id
_entity_poly.type
_entity_poly.pdbx_seq_one_letter_code
_entity_poly.pdbx_strand_id
1 'polypeptide(L)'
;MVNKWCTIFGIFIFFFGCSGRVKPKKPDNLISKEKMTEILYDLYIINGAKNVNKKLLEEKGFAPKTYVLRKYNIDSTQFAESNTYYAFDPDAYRDLVERIKTRIENEKESVEELQKKERQEAKLRQDSIKSINNNKAIQKKINIDTTISIKPNIKN
;
A
#
# COMPACT_ATOMS: atom_id res chain seq x y z
N MET A 1 -24.04 20.06 -48.19
CA MET A 1 -25.17 19.12 -47.93
C MET A 1 -24.59 17.74 -47.69
N VAL A 2 -24.43 17.33 -46.42
CA VAL A 2 -24.02 15.95 -46.12
C VAL A 2 -25.22 15.06 -46.45
N ASN A 3 -25.06 14.15 -47.41
CA ASN A 3 -26.14 13.23 -47.77
C ASN A 3 -26.54 12.43 -46.52
N LYS A 4 -27.83 12.45 -46.17
CA LYS A 4 -28.39 11.74 -45.00
C LYS A 4 -28.02 10.25 -44.98
N TRP A 5 -27.71 9.68 -46.15
CA TRP A 5 -27.22 8.31 -46.32
C TRP A 5 -25.80 8.08 -45.78
N CYS A 6 -24.88 9.06 -45.90
CA CYS A 6 -23.53 8.96 -45.33
C CYS A 6 -23.55 8.98 -43.80
N THR A 7 -24.44 9.79 -43.20
CA THR A 7 -24.63 9.79 -41.74
C THR A 7 -25.23 8.48 -41.24
N ILE A 8 -26.18 7.89 -41.98
CA ILE A 8 -26.78 6.59 -41.62
C ILE A 8 -25.76 5.45 -41.77
N PHE A 9 -24.95 5.45 -42.82
CA PHE A 9 -23.90 4.44 -43.03
C PHE A 9 -22.79 4.52 -41.97
N GLY A 10 -22.39 5.74 -41.57
CA GLY A 10 -21.45 5.96 -40.47
C GLY A 10 -21.97 5.49 -39.12
N ILE A 11 -23.26 5.66 -38.84
CA ILE A 11 -23.93 5.15 -37.64
C ILE A 11 -23.99 3.61 -37.67
N PHE A 12 -24.28 3.00 -38.81
CA PHE A 12 -24.37 1.54 -38.93
C PHE A 12 -23.02 0.85 -38.69
N ILE A 13 -21.92 1.40 -39.19
CA ILE A 13 -20.56 0.91 -38.92
C ILE A 13 -20.21 1.00 -37.42
N PHE A 14 -20.74 2.00 -36.70
CA PHE A 14 -20.53 2.15 -35.27
C PHE A 14 -21.18 1.02 -34.43
N PHE A 15 -22.29 0.44 -34.91
CA PHE A 15 -22.97 -0.66 -34.22
C PHE A 15 -22.41 -2.06 -34.52
N PHE A 16 -21.70 -2.24 -35.63
CA PHE A 16 -21.07 -3.53 -36.01
C PHE A 16 -19.57 -3.61 -35.67
N GLY A 17 -19.05 -2.64 -34.92
CA GLY A 17 -17.70 -2.64 -34.38
C GLY A 17 -17.46 -3.78 -33.38
N CYS A 18 -17.08 -4.94 -33.91
CA CYS A 18 -16.42 -6.08 -33.26
C CYS A 18 -17.17 -6.75 -32.08
N SER A 19 -18.22 -7.52 -32.39
CA SER A 19 -18.90 -8.41 -31.45
C SER A 19 -18.44 -9.87 -31.58
N GLY A 20 -17.18 -10.12 -31.26
CA GLY A 20 -16.63 -11.48 -31.16
C GLY A 20 -15.44 -11.55 -30.22
N ARG A 21 -15.66 -11.88 -28.95
CA ARG A 21 -14.58 -12.19 -28.01
C ARG A 21 -13.98 -13.56 -28.39
N VAL A 22 -12.94 -13.56 -29.21
CA VAL A 22 -12.18 -14.79 -29.52
C VAL A 22 -11.38 -15.17 -28.29
N LYS A 23 -11.67 -16.35 -27.73
CA LYS A 23 -10.93 -16.87 -26.56
C LYS A 23 -9.45 -17.03 -26.92
N PRO A 24 -8.53 -16.42 -26.16
CA PRO A 24 -7.11 -16.61 -26.40
C PRO A 24 -6.75 -18.08 -26.19
N LYS A 25 -5.87 -18.60 -27.04
CA LYS A 25 -5.29 -19.93 -26.84
C LYS A 25 -4.55 -19.92 -25.50
N LYS A 26 -4.66 -21.02 -24.74
CA LYS A 26 -3.89 -21.22 -23.51
C LYS A 26 -2.38 -21.21 -23.86
N PRO A 27 -1.56 -20.32 -23.29
CA PRO A 27 -0.11 -20.32 -23.50
C PRO A 27 0.52 -21.58 -22.90
N ASP A 28 1.56 -22.12 -23.54
CA ASP A 28 2.28 -23.30 -23.06
C ASP A 28 3.07 -23.01 -21.76
N ASN A 29 3.51 -21.77 -21.61
CA ASN A 29 4.24 -21.21 -20.48
C ASN A 29 3.32 -20.46 -19.48
N LEU A 30 2.01 -20.78 -19.43
CA LEU A 30 1.05 -20.07 -18.58
C LEU A 30 1.50 -20.00 -17.11
N ILE A 31 1.56 -18.78 -16.56
CA ILE A 31 1.77 -18.53 -15.13
C ILE A 31 0.56 -19.09 -14.36
N SER A 32 0.77 -19.89 -13.32
CA SER A 32 -0.35 -20.44 -12.53
C SER A 32 -1.21 -19.34 -11.88
N LYS A 33 -2.47 -19.66 -11.55
CA LYS A 33 -3.42 -18.68 -10.97
C LYS A 33 -2.86 -18.13 -9.65
N GLU A 34 -2.27 -18.99 -8.83
CA GLU A 34 -1.66 -18.65 -7.54
C GLU A 34 -0.46 -17.73 -7.74
N LYS A 35 0.45 -18.09 -8.65
CA LYS A 35 1.64 -17.28 -8.96
C LYS A 35 1.25 -15.92 -9.55
N MET A 36 0.24 -15.89 -10.41
CA MET A 36 -0.31 -14.64 -10.97
C MET A 36 -0.93 -13.76 -9.89
N THR A 37 -1.61 -14.35 -8.90
CA THR A 37 -2.15 -13.63 -7.73
C THR A 37 -1.03 -12.90 -6.97
N GLU A 38 0.08 -13.59 -6.69
CA GLU A 38 1.24 -13.00 -6.01
C GLU A 38 1.92 -11.90 -6.83
N ILE A 39 2.09 -12.12 -8.15
CA ILE A 39 2.63 -11.10 -9.07
C ILE A 39 1.79 -9.83 -9.06
N LEU A 40 0.46 -9.99 -9.19
CA LEU A 40 -0.46 -8.86 -9.19
C LEU A 40 -0.47 -8.16 -7.83
N TYR A 41 -0.47 -8.89 -6.71
CA TYR A 41 -0.34 -8.32 -5.37
C TYR A 41 0.88 -7.40 -5.26
N ASP A 42 2.07 -7.87 -5.66
CA ASP A 42 3.28 -7.03 -5.63
C ASP A 42 3.15 -5.80 -6.52
N LEU A 43 2.54 -5.93 -7.70
CA LEU A 43 2.30 -4.79 -8.59
C LEU A 43 1.36 -3.76 -7.93
N TYR A 44 0.32 -4.19 -7.22
CA TYR A 44 -0.57 -3.30 -6.46
C TYR A 44 0.18 -2.60 -5.32
N ILE A 45 1.00 -3.32 -4.55
CA ILE A 45 1.82 -2.73 -3.48
C ILE A 45 2.81 -1.71 -4.05
N ILE A 46 3.50 -2.04 -5.14
CA ILE A 46 4.44 -1.13 -5.80
C ILE A 46 3.72 0.12 -6.33
N ASN A 47 2.54 -0.03 -6.94
CA ASN A 47 1.76 1.11 -7.41
C ASN A 47 1.31 2.01 -6.24
N GLY A 48 0.91 1.41 -5.11
CA GLY A 48 0.63 2.13 -3.87
C GLY A 48 1.84 2.91 -3.36
N ALA A 49 3.01 2.26 -3.27
CA ALA A 49 4.25 2.89 -2.83
C ALA A 49 4.69 4.04 -3.76
N LYS A 50 4.53 3.88 -5.08
CA LYS A 50 4.79 4.94 -6.06
C LYS A 50 3.89 6.15 -5.86
N ASN A 51 2.61 5.95 -5.51
CA ASN A 51 1.70 7.05 -5.22
C ASN A 51 2.06 7.80 -3.93
N VAL A 52 2.73 7.14 -2.98
CA VAL A 52 3.22 7.78 -1.75
C VAL A 52 4.45 8.64 -2.02
N ASN A 53 5.49 8.08 -2.64
CA ASN A 53 6.71 8.84 -2.94
C ASN A 53 7.46 8.27 -4.15
N LYS A 54 7.00 8.61 -5.34
CA LYS A 54 7.65 8.25 -6.61
C LYS A 54 9.11 8.71 -6.68
N LYS A 55 9.41 9.95 -6.25
CA LYS A 55 10.75 10.54 -6.35
C LYS A 55 11.77 9.74 -5.56
N LEU A 56 11.44 9.35 -4.34
CA LEU A 56 12.31 8.53 -3.51
C LEU A 56 12.61 7.18 -4.17
N LEU A 57 11.61 6.52 -4.77
CA LEU A 57 11.82 5.26 -5.46
C LEU A 57 12.75 5.42 -6.67
N GLU A 58 12.58 6.49 -7.45
CA GLU A 58 13.42 6.80 -8.60
C GLU A 58 14.86 7.14 -8.18
N GLU A 59 15.04 7.97 -7.13
CA GLU A 59 16.35 8.31 -6.55
C GLU A 59 17.09 7.07 -6.02
N LYS A 60 16.36 6.09 -5.50
CA LYS A 60 16.91 4.80 -5.06
C LYS A 60 17.14 3.81 -6.21
N GLY A 61 16.86 4.21 -7.46
CA GLY A 61 17.03 3.36 -8.64
C GLY A 61 16.07 2.17 -8.69
N PHE A 62 14.91 2.27 -8.01
CA PHE A 62 13.95 1.18 -7.98
C PHE A 62 13.28 1.00 -9.35
N ALA A 63 13.40 -0.19 -9.92
CA ALA A 63 12.84 -0.55 -11.22
C ALA A 63 11.72 -1.62 -11.06
N PRO A 64 10.44 -1.21 -10.96
CA PRO A 64 9.30 -2.12 -10.74
C PRO A 64 9.26 -3.33 -11.66
N LYS A 65 9.38 -3.09 -12.98
CA LYS A 65 9.32 -4.14 -14.00
C LYS A 65 10.41 -5.19 -13.76
N THR A 66 11.66 -4.76 -13.64
CA THR A 66 12.81 -5.65 -13.44
C THR A 66 12.69 -6.40 -12.10
N TYR A 67 12.22 -5.74 -11.06
CA TYR A 67 11.99 -6.36 -9.75
C TYR A 67 11.01 -7.53 -9.83
N VAL A 68 9.82 -7.29 -10.41
CA VAL A 68 8.76 -8.33 -10.51
C VAL A 68 9.21 -9.49 -11.38
N LEU A 69 9.73 -9.22 -12.59
CA LEU A 69 10.17 -10.27 -13.51
C LEU A 69 11.25 -11.17 -12.87
N ARG A 70 12.22 -10.57 -12.17
CA ARG A 70 13.27 -11.31 -11.47
C ARG A 70 12.74 -12.08 -10.26
N LYS A 71 11.90 -11.46 -9.42
CA LYS A 71 11.36 -12.09 -8.20
C LYS A 71 10.60 -13.38 -8.52
N TYR A 72 9.84 -13.39 -9.61
CA TYR A 72 9.02 -14.52 -10.00
C TYR A 72 9.66 -15.42 -11.05
N ASN A 73 10.88 -15.12 -11.52
CA ASN A 73 11.54 -15.85 -12.58
C ASN A 73 10.64 -16.03 -13.81
N ILE A 74 10.14 -14.91 -14.34
CA ILE A 74 9.29 -14.84 -15.54
C ILE A 74 9.84 -13.77 -16.49
N ASP A 75 9.54 -13.90 -17.78
CA ASP A 75 9.82 -12.85 -18.75
C ASP A 75 8.57 -12.00 -19.06
N SER A 76 8.77 -10.89 -19.79
CA SER A 76 7.68 -9.97 -20.10
C SER A 76 6.64 -10.55 -21.05
N THR A 77 7.03 -11.47 -21.93
CA THR A 77 6.14 -12.12 -22.90
C THR A 77 5.26 -13.13 -22.19
N GLN A 78 5.84 -13.99 -21.35
CA GLN A 78 5.13 -14.94 -20.50
C GLN A 78 4.09 -14.22 -19.62
N PHE A 79 4.46 -13.09 -19.01
CA PHE A 79 3.52 -12.28 -18.24
C PHE A 79 2.39 -11.73 -19.11
N ALA A 80 2.70 -11.14 -20.27
CA ALA A 80 1.70 -10.55 -21.16
C ALA A 80 0.70 -11.59 -21.68
N GLU A 81 1.19 -12.75 -22.11
CA GLU A 81 0.36 -13.86 -22.60
C GLU A 81 -0.53 -14.43 -21.50
N SER A 82 0.02 -14.64 -20.31
CA SER A 82 -0.73 -15.12 -19.15
C SER A 82 -1.78 -14.11 -18.71
N ASN A 83 -1.43 -12.82 -18.68
CA ASN A 83 -2.35 -11.74 -18.35
C ASN A 83 -3.50 -11.66 -19.36
N THR A 84 -3.21 -11.73 -20.66
CA THR A 84 -4.24 -11.79 -21.71
C THR A 84 -5.15 -13.01 -21.55
N TYR A 85 -4.59 -14.18 -21.22
CA TYR A 85 -5.37 -15.40 -20.99
C TYR A 85 -6.35 -15.24 -19.81
N TYR A 86 -5.89 -14.70 -18.68
CA TYR A 86 -6.75 -14.48 -17.51
C TYR A 86 -7.73 -13.33 -17.70
N ALA A 87 -7.36 -12.25 -18.37
CA ALA A 87 -8.20 -11.08 -18.58
C ALA A 87 -9.37 -11.34 -19.56
N PHE A 88 -9.33 -12.45 -20.31
CA PHE A 88 -10.42 -12.83 -21.20
C PHE A 88 -11.72 -13.20 -20.45
N ASP A 89 -11.59 -13.79 -19.27
CA ASP A 89 -12.69 -14.18 -18.40
C ASP A 89 -12.79 -13.19 -17.22
N PRO A 90 -13.75 -12.23 -17.26
CA PRO A 90 -13.88 -11.22 -16.23
C PRO A 90 -14.13 -11.79 -14.83
N ASP A 91 -14.85 -12.91 -14.72
CA ASP A 91 -15.14 -13.53 -13.42
C ASP A 91 -13.87 -14.15 -12.84
N ALA A 92 -13.10 -14.88 -13.67
CA ALA A 92 -11.82 -15.45 -13.24
C ALA A 92 -10.79 -14.37 -12.85
N TYR A 93 -10.77 -13.23 -13.56
CA TYR A 93 -9.89 -12.11 -13.22
C TYR A 93 -10.36 -11.37 -11.96
N ARG A 94 -11.68 -11.22 -11.77
CA ARG A 94 -12.26 -10.67 -10.53
C ARG A 94 -11.84 -11.49 -9.32
N ASP A 95 -11.88 -12.82 -9.41
CA ASP A 95 -11.44 -13.69 -8.30
C ASP A 95 -9.99 -13.42 -7.87
N LEU A 96 -9.09 -13.15 -8.83
CA LEU A 96 -7.70 -12.80 -8.53
C LEU A 96 -7.63 -11.51 -7.74
N VAL A 97 -8.31 -10.47 -8.25
CA VAL A 97 -8.31 -9.13 -7.65
C VAL A 97 -8.96 -9.13 -6.27
N GLU A 98 -10.04 -9.89 -6.07
CA GLU A 98 -10.73 -9.99 -4.79
C GLU A 98 -9.85 -10.65 -3.72
N ARG A 99 -9.14 -11.74 -4.06
CA ARG A 99 -8.16 -12.37 -3.15
C ARG A 99 -7.04 -11.40 -2.76
N ILE A 100 -6.54 -10.63 -3.72
CA ILE A 100 -5.50 -9.61 -3.48
C ILE A 100 -6.04 -8.53 -2.56
N LYS A 101 -7.25 -8.03 -2.82
CA LYS A 101 -7.91 -7.01 -2.02
C LYS A 101 -8.07 -7.47 -0.57
N THR A 102 -8.63 -8.66 -0.35
CA THR A 102 -8.81 -9.23 0.99
C THR A 102 -7.48 -9.35 1.73
N ARG A 103 -6.41 -9.80 1.05
CA ARG A 103 -5.07 -9.86 1.65
C ARG A 103 -4.57 -8.48 2.09
N ILE A 104 -4.68 -7.48 1.22
CA ILE A 104 -4.26 -6.10 1.51
C ILE A 104 -5.07 -5.51 2.68
N GLU A 105 -6.38 -5.78 2.74
CA GLU A 105 -7.24 -5.32 3.84
C GLU A 105 -6.81 -5.94 5.17
N ASN A 106 -6.57 -7.26 5.22
CA ASN A 106 -6.10 -7.95 6.41
C ASN A 106 -4.72 -7.45 6.88
N GLU A 107 -3.79 -7.24 5.95
CA GLU A 107 -2.46 -6.71 6.25
C GLU A 107 -2.55 -5.26 6.77
N LYS A 108 -3.43 -4.45 6.20
CA LYS A 108 -3.70 -3.08 6.66
C LYS A 108 -4.20 -3.07 8.11
N GLU A 109 -5.21 -3.89 8.42
CA GLU A 109 -5.74 -3.99 9.78
C GLU A 109 -4.66 -4.39 10.78
N SER A 110 -3.85 -5.39 10.45
CA SER A 110 -2.72 -5.82 11.27
C SER A 110 -1.72 -4.69 11.54
N VAL A 111 -1.36 -3.93 10.49
CA VAL A 111 -0.44 -2.78 10.62
C VAL A 111 -1.06 -1.66 11.48
N GLU A 112 -2.34 -1.36 11.31
CA GLU A 112 -3.03 -0.32 12.09
C GLU A 112 -3.11 -0.69 13.58
N GLU A 113 -3.35 -1.96 13.91
CA GLU A 113 -3.33 -2.47 15.28
C GLU A 113 -1.95 -2.36 15.92
N LEU A 114 -0.90 -2.75 15.20
CA LEU A 114 0.48 -2.63 15.67
C LEU A 114 0.83 -1.17 15.95
N GLN A 115 0.54 -0.27 15.02
CA GLN A 115 0.76 1.16 15.22
C GLN A 115 -0.03 1.73 16.40
N LYS A 116 -1.26 1.24 16.64
CA LYS A 116 -2.06 1.66 17.80
C LYS A 116 -1.39 1.24 19.11
N LYS A 117 -0.90 0.01 19.20
CA LYS A 117 -0.16 -0.51 20.36
C LYS A 117 1.12 0.30 20.60
N GLU A 118 1.92 0.53 19.56
CA GLU A 118 3.14 1.34 19.64
C GLU A 118 2.86 2.77 20.11
N ARG A 119 1.81 3.42 19.59
CA ARG A 119 1.39 4.75 20.04
C ARG A 119 0.94 4.76 21.50
N GLN A 120 0.24 3.73 21.96
CA GLN A 120 -0.17 3.62 23.36
C GLN A 120 1.04 3.44 24.27
N GLU A 121 1.95 2.53 23.93
CA GLU A 121 3.19 2.35 24.69
C GLU A 121 4.04 3.61 24.74
N ALA A 122 4.18 4.32 23.62
CA ALA A 122 4.91 5.58 23.56
C ALA A 122 4.29 6.64 24.48
N LYS A 123 2.96 6.75 24.52
CA LYS A 123 2.24 7.64 25.44
C LYS A 123 2.47 7.26 26.90
N LEU A 124 2.33 5.97 27.24
CA LEU A 124 2.57 5.47 28.60
C LEU A 124 4.01 5.77 29.07
N ARG A 125 5.00 5.57 28.19
CA ARG A 125 6.40 5.92 28.47
C ARG A 125 6.57 7.41 28.71
N GLN A 126 5.98 8.27 27.86
CA GLN A 126 6.04 9.72 28.02
C GLN A 126 5.39 10.18 29.33
N ASP A 127 4.22 9.65 29.68
CA ASP A 127 3.49 10.02 30.90
C ASP A 127 4.24 9.56 32.15
N SER A 128 4.89 8.39 32.10
CA SER A 128 5.78 7.90 33.15
C SER A 128 7.00 8.81 33.36
N ILE A 129 7.63 9.27 32.27
CA ILE A 129 8.76 10.21 32.36
C ILE A 129 8.31 11.56 32.92
N LYS A 130 7.15 12.07 32.50
CA LYS A 130 6.58 13.34 33.01
C LYS A 130 6.29 13.25 34.51
N SER A 131 5.68 12.17 34.98
CA SER A 131 5.37 12.01 36.41
C SER A 131 6.63 11.94 37.27
N ILE A 132 7.68 11.23 36.81
CA ILE A 132 8.99 11.20 37.46
C ILE A 132 9.61 12.60 37.53
N ASN A 133 9.58 13.35 36.43
CA ASN A 133 10.15 14.70 36.38
C ASN A 133 9.40 15.67 37.30
N ASN A 134 8.06 15.60 37.33
CA ASN A 134 7.25 16.38 38.24
C ASN A 134 7.55 16.04 39.71
N ASN A 135 7.67 14.76 40.05
CA ASN A 135 8.02 14.32 41.40
C ASN A 135 9.42 14.80 41.80
N LYS A 136 10.41 14.77 40.90
CA LYS A 136 11.74 15.34 41.15
C LYS A 136 11.69 16.85 41.38
N ALA A 137 10.88 17.58 40.61
CA ALA A 137 10.71 19.02 40.78
C ALA A 137 10.05 19.37 42.12
N ILE A 138 9.05 18.60 42.54
CA ILE A 138 8.40 18.73 43.85
C ILE A 138 9.41 18.47 44.98
N GLN A 139 10.16 17.38 44.91
CA GLN A 139 11.19 17.06 45.91
C GLN A 139 12.27 18.15 45.99
N LYS A 140 12.69 18.72 44.86
CA LYS A 140 13.64 19.82 44.84
C LYS A 140 13.08 21.07 45.54
N LYS A 141 11.81 21.44 45.31
CA LYS A 141 11.16 22.56 46.00
C LYS A 141 11.08 22.32 47.52
N ILE A 142 10.64 21.14 47.94
CA ILE A 142 10.55 20.76 49.35
C ILE A 142 11.93 20.87 50.03
N ASN A 143 13.00 20.37 49.39
CA ASN A 143 14.35 20.47 49.95
C ASN A 143 14.84 21.92 50.04
N ILE A 144 14.52 22.78 49.07
CA ILE A 144 14.86 24.21 49.11
C ILE A 144 14.11 24.91 50.26
N ASP A 145 12.81 24.69 50.38
CA ASP A 145 11.97 25.29 51.43
C ASP A 145 12.43 24.86 52.83
N THR A 146 12.82 23.57 52.97
CA THR A 146 13.40 23.02 54.21
C THR A 146 14.77 23.63 54.53
N THR A 147 15.60 23.89 53.51
CA THR A 147 16.92 24.50 53.73
C THR A 147 16.80 25.99 54.12
N ILE A 148 15.80 26.69 53.60
CA ILE A 148 15.51 28.09 53.94
C ILE A 148 14.97 28.21 55.36
N SER A 149 14.12 27.29 55.81
CA SER A 149 13.56 27.30 57.17
C SER A 149 14.55 26.91 58.27
N ILE A 150 15.59 26.13 57.94
CA ILE A 150 16.64 25.73 58.89
C ILE A 150 17.75 26.81 59.01
N LYS A 151 17.80 27.81 58.12
CA LYS A 151 18.85 28.83 58.15
C LYS A 151 18.73 29.66 59.44
N PRO A 152 19.71 29.59 60.37
CA PRO A 152 19.58 30.24 61.67
C PRO A 152 19.49 31.76 61.50
N ASN A 153 18.52 32.36 62.19
CA ASN A 153 18.31 33.80 62.26
C ASN A 153 19.44 34.44 63.09
N ILE A 154 20.61 34.62 62.48
CA ILE A 154 21.71 35.39 63.06
C ILE A 154 21.38 36.87 62.81
N LYS A 155 20.56 37.45 63.69
CA LYS A 155 20.47 38.90 63.86
C LYS A 155 21.58 39.33 64.82
N ASN A 156 22.55 40.08 64.30
CA ASN A 156 23.39 40.99 65.07
C ASN A 156 22.74 42.38 65.00
#